data_AF-H8MKP9-F1
#
_entry.id   AF-H8MKP9-F1
#
_cell.length_a   1.000
_cell.length_b   1.000
_cell.length_c   1.000
_cell.angle_alpha   90.00
_cell.angle_beta   90.00
_cell.angle_gamma   90.00
#
_symmetry.space_group_name_H-M   'P 1'
#
loop_
_entity.id
_entity.type
_entity.pdbx_description
1 polymer ?
#
loop_
_entity_poly.entity_id
_entity_poly.type
_entity_poly.pdbx_seq_one_letter_code
_entity_poly.pdbx_strand_id
1 'polypeptide(L)'
;MTAIRLIQRALSAASIVVLVGCGSATIGTTGKPAMAKWVGSVSAPDGGQLQTTIYYGPWQCSAAFLSRCESKCAAQGHALMGCMWLADIKGDWKGRYLFMPAEAGGRLAITHCCCDYPTVSDGKWRRDTWQSARESFRRKWSSEFGAWPKTSGGENWAGHHIFDLAHGGAPTAAGNVIPVPGDVHKVFTNEYPACYAPGGKWLTPGPDRPYTD
;
A
#
# COMPACT_ATOMS: atom_id res chain seq x y z
N MET A 1 26.51 85.34 -14.78
CA MET A 1 26.03 85.85 -13.47
C MET A 1 25.04 84.81 -12.95
N THR A 2 25.45 83.93 -12.02
CA THR A 2 25.10 83.94 -10.57
C THR A 2 23.57 83.94 -10.34
N ALA A 3 22.94 83.08 -9.53
CA ALA A 3 23.40 82.27 -8.41
C ALA A 3 22.39 81.12 -8.11
N ILE A 4 22.90 80.12 -7.40
CA ILE A 4 22.19 78.99 -6.77
C ILE A 4 21.40 79.48 -5.54
N ARG A 5 20.20 78.94 -5.30
CA ARG A 5 19.74 78.55 -3.94
C ARG A 5 18.79 77.34 -3.99
N LEU A 6 19.16 76.35 -3.19
CA LEU A 6 18.42 75.14 -2.82
C LEU A 6 17.31 75.44 -1.80
N ILE A 7 16.33 74.53 -1.73
CA ILE A 7 15.62 73.94 -0.55
C ILE A 7 14.17 73.66 -0.98
N GLN A 8 13.43 72.61 -0.60
CA GLN A 8 13.63 71.21 -0.18
C GLN A 8 12.20 70.74 0.19
N ARG A 9 11.88 69.45 -0.01
CA ARG A 9 10.76 68.67 0.61
C ARG A 9 9.34 68.96 0.05
N ALA A 10 8.45 68.00 -0.14
CA ALA A 10 8.40 66.58 0.15
C ALA A 10 7.49 65.90 -0.91
N LEU A 11 7.89 64.73 -1.41
CA LEU A 11 7.02 63.87 -2.21
C LEU A 11 6.80 62.59 -1.43
N SER A 12 5.55 62.42 -0.97
CA SER A 12 5.02 61.17 -0.43
C SER A 12 4.97 60.13 -1.55
N ALA A 13 5.85 59.13 -1.49
CA ALA A 13 5.74 57.95 -2.33
C ALA A 13 4.96 56.87 -1.57
N ALA A 14 3.72 56.61 -2.01
CA ALA A 14 2.93 55.48 -1.56
C ALA A 14 3.51 54.20 -2.15
N SER A 15 4.07 53.33 -1.29
CA SER A 15 4.53 52.00 -1.67
C SER A 15 3.33 51.06 -1.83
N ILE A 16 2.98 50.72 -3.06
CA ILE A 16 2.06 49.62 -3.37
C ILE A 16 2.84 48.32 -3.15
N VAL A 17 2.53 47.62 -2.07
CA VAL A 17 3.01 46.25 -1.84
C VAL A 17 2.21 45.33 -2.75
N VAL A 18 2.80 44.93 -3.87
CA VAL A 18 2.31 43.82 -4.69
C VAL A 18 2.67 42.53 -3.95
N LEU A 19 1.68 41.94 -3.27
CA LEU A 19 1.79 40.58 -2.75
C LEU A 19 1.88 39.63 -3.96
N VAL A 20 3.10 39.26 -4.32
CA VAL A 20 3.38 38.08 -5.13
C VAL A 20 2.93 36.89 -4.30
N GLY A 21 1.72 36.41 -4.56
CA GLY A 21 1.28 35.11 -4.10
C GLY A 21 2.18 34.06 -4.75
N CYS A 22 3.20 33.62 -4.04
CA CYS A 22 3.85 32.34 -4.27
C CYS A 22 2.81 31.25 -4.00
N GLY A 23 1.90 31.06 -4.95
CA GLY A 23 1.07 29.88 -5.02
C GLY A 23 1.98 28.72 -5.38
N SER A 24 2.58 28.10 -4.36
CA SER A 24 3.11 26.76 -4.46
C SER A 24 1.95 25.84 -4.81
N ALA A 25 1.70 25.70 -6.11
CA ALA A 25 0.96 24.58 -6.64
C ALA A 25 1.87 23.35 -6.49
N THR A 26 2.02 22.85 -5.26
CA THR A 26 2.15 21.41 -5.09
C THR A 26 0.86 20.84 -5.66
N ILE A 27 0.88 20.54 -6.96
CA ILE A 27 0.00 19.55 -7.56
C ILE A 27 0.34 18.26 -6.81
N GLY A 28 -0.30 18.08 -5.65
CA GLY A 28 -0.35 16.79 -5.00
C GLY A 28 -1.02 15.90 -6.01
N THR A 29 -0.24 15.09 -6.71
CA THR A 29 -0.77 14.01 -7.51
C THR A 29 -1.55 13.13 -6.55
N THR A 30 -2.85 13.35 -6.47
CA THR A 30 -3.77 12.44 -5.79
C THR A 30 -3.50 11.08 -6.38
N GLY A 31 -2.93 10.17 -5.58
CA GLY A 31 -2.55 8.85 -6.06
C GLY A 31 -3.74 8.10 -6.65
N LYS A 32 -3.47 7.07 -7.47
CA LYS A 32 -4.54 6.30 -8.10
C LYS A 32 -5.49 5.74 -7.03
N PRO A 33 -6.81 5.84 -7.20
CA PRO A 33 -7.74 5.29 -6.23
C PRO A 33 -7.52 3.78 -6.05
N ALA A 34 -7.92 3.26 -4.89
CA ALA A 34 -7.94 1.82 -4.66
C ALA A 34 -8.83 1.14 -5.72
N MET A 35 -8.32 0.08 -6.33
CA MET A 35 -9.03 -0.70 -7.34
C MET A 35 -10.19 -1.48 -6.75
N ALA A 36 -10.10 -1.83 -5.47
CA ALA A 36 -11.17 -2.44 -4.71
C ALA A 36 -10.98 -2.14 -3.22
N LYS A 37 -12.02 -2.45 -2.44
CA LYS A 37 -12.01 -2.40 -0.98
C LYS A 37 -12.74 -3.62 -0.43
N TRP A 38 -12.21 -4.17 0.66
CA TRP A 38 -12.90 -5.14 1.50
C TRP A 38 -12.99 -4.62 2.93
N VAL A 39 -14.09 -4.94 3.62
CA VAL A 39 -14.28 -4.64 5.04
C VAL A 39 -14.77 -5.89 5.75
N GLY A 40 -14.09 -6.27 6.82
CA GLY A 40 -14.51 -7.30 7.76
C GLY A 40 -14.53 -6.77 9.18
N SER A 41 -15.26 -7.43 10.06
CA SER A 41 -15.29 -7.07 11.47
C SER A 41 -15.41 -8.31 12.34
N VAL A 42 -14.73 -8.26 13.49
CA VAL A 42 -14.77 -9.28 14.53
C VAL A 42 -14.90 -8.62 15.89
N SER A 43 -15.45 -9.35 16.85
CA SER A 43 -15.40 -8.95 18.25
C SER A 43 -14.00 -9.24 18.80
N ALA A 44 -13.41 -8.27 19.49
CA ALA A 44 -12.11 -8.46 20.12
C ALA A 44 -12.26 -9.30 21.41
N PRO A 45 -11.30 -10.18 21.75
CA PRO A 45 -11.41 -11.05 22.94
C PRO A 45 -11.57 -10.31 24.27
N ASP A 46 -11.02 -9.10 24.38
CA ASP A 46 -11.08 -8.20 25.54
C ASP A 46 -12.28 -7.24 25.53
N GLY A 47 -13.17 -7.41 24.55
CA GLY A 47 -14.32 -6.55 24.32
C GLY A 47 -14.05 -5.47 23.28
N GLY A 48 -15.14 -4.96 22.70
CA GLY A 48 -15.07 -4.05 21.55
C GLY A 48 -15.09 -4.77 20.21
N GLN A 49 -14.92 -3.98 19.15
CA GLN A 49 -15.04 -4.40 17.76
C GLN A 49 -13.78 -3.98 17.00
N LEU A 50 -13.15 -4.93 16.33
CA LEU A 50 -12.10 -4.67 15.37
C LEU A 50 -12.70 -4.71 13.96
N GLN A 51 -12.62 -3.59 13.25
CA GLN A 51 -12.90 -3.51 11.82
C GLN A 51 -11.59 -3.55 11.04
N THR A 52 -11.46 -4.52 10.14
CA THR A 52 -10.35 -4.58 9.19
C THR A 52 -10.83 -4.10 7.82
N THR A 53 -10.13 -3.15 7.24
CA THR A 53 -10.35 -2.68 5.87
C THR A 53 -9.12 -2.98 5.04
N ILE A 54 -9.29 -3.58 3.87
CA ILE A 54 -8.20 -3.78 2.90
C ILE A 54 -8.50 -2.95 1.66
N TYR A 55 -7.60 -2.03 1.33
CA TYR A 55 -7.60 -1.29 0.08
C TYR A 55 -6.61 -1.94 -0.88
N TYR A 56 -7.03 -2.19 -2.12
CA TYR A 56 -6.22 -2.89 -3.09
C TYR A 56 -5.67 -1.94 -4.16
N GLY A 57 -4.37 -2.07 -4.46
CA GLY A 57 -3.70 -1.39 -5.57
C GLY A 57 -3.79 -2.20 -6.87
N PRO A 58 -2.71 -2.32 -7.67
CA PRO A 58 -1.31 -2.13 -7.28
C PRO A 58 -0.79 -0.71 -7.54
N TRP A 59 0.05 -0.22 -6.64
CA TRP A 59 0.70 1.09 -6.75
C TRP A 59 2.22 0.94 -6.70
N GLN A 60 2.94 1.93 -7.23
CA GLN A 60 4.37 2.02 -6.99
C GLN A 60 4.64 2.15 -5.49
N CYS A 61 5.66 1.46 -5.00
CA CYS A 61 6.14 1.64 -3.65
C CYS A 61 6.69 3.06 -3.43
N SER A 62 6.45 3.63 -2.25
CA SER A 62 7.14 4.86 -1.84
C SER A 62 8.64 4.65 -1.76
N ALA A 63 9.41 5.75 -1.71
CA ALA A 63 10.86 5.68 -1.56
C ALA A 63 11.29 4.84 -0.34
N ALA A 64 10.60 5.01 0.80
CA ALA A 64 10.88 4.23 2.02
C ALA A 64 10.65 2.72 1.82
N PHE A 65 9.62 2.34 1.07
CA PHE A 65 9.32 0.93 0.79
C PHE A 65 10.30 0.33 -0.21
N LEU A 66 10.73 1.10 -1.21
CA LEU A 66 11.82 0.70 -2.11
C LEU A 66 13.10 0.42 -1.32
N SER A 67 13.57 1.35 -0.48
CA SER A 67 14.78 1.14 0.33
C SER A 67 14.67 -0.06 1.28
N ARG A 68 13.48 -0.33 1.84
CA ARG A 68 13.25 -1.53 2.64
C ARG A 68 13.35 -2.80 1.80
N CYS A 69 12.78 -2.81 0.59
CA CYS A 69 12.87 -3.95 -0.31
C CYS A 69 14.30 -4.16 -0.79
N GLU A 70 15.03 -3.10 -1.11
CA GLU A 70 16.45 -3.14 -1.47
C GLU A 70 17.29 -3.77 -0.36
N SER A 71 17.14 -3.27 0.88
CA SER A 71 17.80 -3.84 2.05
C SER A 71 17.47 -5.33 2.24
N LYS A 72 16.21 -5.72 2.03
CA LYS A 72 15.76 -7.11 2.15
C LYS A 72 16.36 -8.01 1.06
N CYS A 73 16.44 -7.54 -0.19
CA CYS A 73 17.04 -8.31 -1.29
C CYS A 73 18.55 -8.43 -1.08
N ALA A 74 19.22 -7.33 -0.73
CA ALA A 74 20.66 -7.29 -0.50
C ALA A 74 21.09 -8.21 0.66
N ALA A 75 20.31 -8.27 1.75
CA ALA A 75 20.56 -9.19 2.85
C ALA A 75 20.50 -10.69 2.45
N GLN A 76 19.89 -10.99 1.29
CA GLN A 76 19.83 -12.34 0.72
C GLN A 76 20.77 -12.51 -0.47
N GLY A 77 21.60 -11.51 -0.79
CA GLY A 77 22.54 -11.56 -1.93
C GLY A 77 21.91 -11.31 -3.29
N HIS A 78 20.70 -10.72 -3.35
CA HIS A 78 19.99 -10.44 -4.59
C HIS A 78 19.82 -8.94 -4.84
N ALA A 79 19.80 -8.55 -6.12
CA ALA A 79 19.40 -7.19 -6.51
C ALA A 79 17.88 -7.02 -6.39
N LEU A 80 17.42 -5.79 -6.13
CA LEU A 80 16.01 -5.42 -6.24
C LEU A 80 15.66 -5.17 -7.71
N MET A 81 14.66 -5.89 -8.21
CA MET A 81 14.12 -5.76 -9.57
C MET A 81 12.89 -4.87 -9.63
N GLY A 82 12.15 -4.76 -8.52
CA GLY A 82 10.97 -3.91 -8.41
C GLY A 82 10.29 -3.99 -7.05
N CYS A 83 9.42 -3.04 -6.76
CA CYS A 83 8.58 -3.03 -5.57
C CYS A 83 7.14 -2.63 -5.93
N MET A 84 6.20 -3.52 -5.63
CA MET A 84 4.77 -3.27 -5.78
C MET A 84 4.13 -3.08 -4.42
N TRP A 85 3.35 -2.02 -4.24
CA TRP A 85 2.43 -1.89 -3.12
C TRP A 85 1.08 -2.50 -3.52
N LEU A 86 0.81 -3.70 -3.04
CA LEU A 86 -0.35 -4.50 -3.45
C LEU A 86 -1.62 -4.10 -2.70
N ALA A 87 -1.51 -3.89 -1.39
CA ALA A 87 -2.65 -3.56 -0.56
C ALA A 87 -2.23 -2.71 0.61
N ASP A 88 -3.18 -2.00 1.19
CA ASP A 88 -3.02 -1.32 2.47
C ASP A 88 -4.13 -1.78 3.41
N ILE A 89 -3.75 -2.35 4.54
CA ILE A 89 -4.65 -2.92 5.53
C ILE A 89 -4.79 -1.91 6.67
N LYS A 90 -6.01 -1.45 6.92
CA LYS A 90 -6.35 -0.60 8.05
C LYS A 90 -7.11 -1.41 9.09
N GLY A 91 -6.64 -1.41 10.33
CA GLY A 91 -7.36 -1.95 11.47
C GLY A 91 -7.88 -0.80 12.33
N ASP A 92 -9.18 -0.76 12.58
CA ASP A 92 -9.85 0.21 13.45
C ASP A 92 -10.51 -0.57 14.60
N TRP A 93 -10.01 -0.42 15.82
CA TRP A 93 -10.60 -0.99 17.03
C TRP A 93 -11.43 0.07 17.76
N LYS A 94 -12.62 -0.33 18.21
CA LYS A 94 -13.50 0.49 19.05
C LYS A 94 -13.96 -0.32 20.24
N GLY A 95 -13.78 0.18 21.45
CA GLY A 95 -14.17 -0.53 22.66
C GLY A 95 -14.19 0.36 23.88
N ARG A 96 -13.80 -0.22 25.01
CA ARG A 96 -13.70 0.50 26.28
C ARG A 96 -12.36 0.23 26.95
N TYR A 97 -11.74 1.27 27.48
CA TYR A 97 -10.56 1.18 28.34
C TYR A 97 -10.88 1.90 29.65
N LEU A 98 -10.69 1.21 30.79
CA LEU A 98 -11.06 1.72 32.11
C LEU A 98 -12.50 2.28 32.15
N PHE A 99 -13.45 1.52 31.60
CA PHE A 99 -14.87 1.86 31.48
C PHE A 99 -15.23 3.06 30.61
N MET A 100 -14.25 3.77 30.05
CA MET A 100 -14.46 4.88 29.11
C MET A 100 -14.39 4.39 27.66
N PRO A 101 -15.13 5.00 26.71
CA PRO A 101 -14.97 4.72 25.28
C PRO A 101 -13.52 4.93 24.84
N ALA A 102 -12.98 4.02 24.05
CA ALA A 102 -11.64 4.09 23.51
C ALA A 102 -11.62 3.61 22.06
N GLU A 103 -10.75 4.22 21.25
CA GLU A 103 -10.51 3.84 19.87
C GLU A 103 -9.00 3.72 19.66
N ALA A 104 -8.59 2.74 18.86
CA ALA A 104 -7.22 2.53 18.45
C ALA A 104 -7.20 2.07 17.00
N GLY A 105 -6.09 2.28 16.31
CA GLY A 105 -6.00 1.81 14.94
C GLY A 105 -4.61 1.92 14.36
N GLY A 106 -4.43 1.25 13.23
CA GLY A 106 -3.16 1.19 12.53
C GLY A 106 -3.35 0.88 11.06
N ARG A 107 -2.29 1.11 10.30
CA ARG A 107 -2.20 0.76 8.89
C ARG A 107 -0.97 -0.07 8.61
N LEU A 108 -1.10 -1.03 7.71
CA LEU A 108 -0.04 -1.91 7.25
C LEU A 108 -0.06 -1.97 5.73
N ALA A 109 1.01 -1.48 5.12
CA ALA A 109 1.24 -1.64 3.69
C ALA A 109 1.73 -3.06 3.38
N ILE A 110 1.08 -3.72 2.43
CA ILE A 110 1.48 -5.01 1.88
C ILE A 110 2.26 -4.75 0.60
N THR A 111 3.58 -4.93 0.68
CA THR A 111 4.51 -4.74 -0.43
C THR A 111 5.06 -6.07 -0.93
N HIS A 112 5.11 -6.25 -2.24
CA HIS A 112 5.84 -7.32 -2.91
C HIS A 112 7.18 -6.79 -3.40
N CYS A 113 8.26 -7.29 -2.80
CA CYS A 113 9.63 -6.99 -3.20
C CYS A 113 10.06 -8.05 -4.23
N CYS A 114 10.23 -7.64 -5.48
CA CYS A 114 10.71 -8.48 -6.56
C CYS A 114 12.24 -8.46 -6.51
N CYS A 115 12.86 -9.41 -5.85
CA CYS A 115 14.31 -9.59 -5.92
C CYS A 115 14.66 -10.51 -7.09
N ASP A 116 15.92 -10.50 -7.53
CA ASP A 116 16.45 -11.39 -8.57
C ASP A 116 16.57 -12.86 -8.10
N TYR A 117 15.47 -13.44 -7.62
CA TYR A 117 15.41 -14.83 -7.20
C TYR A 117 15.27 -15.73 -8.43
N PRO A 118 15.95 -16.90 -8.44
CA PRO A 118 15.68 -17.91 -9.45
C PRO A 118 14.25 -18.46 -9.27
N THR A 119 13.63 -18.84 -10.38
CA THR A 119 12.36 -19.57 -10.34
C THR A 119 12.56 -20.94 -9.70
N VAL A 120 11.64 -21.34 -8.82
CA VAL A 120 11.66 -22.65 -8.15
C VAL A 120 11.15 -23.77 -9.05
N SER A 121 11.71 -24.97 -8.91
CA SER A 121 11.31 -26.16 -9.68
C SER A 121 10.07 -26.87 -9.12
N ASP A 122 9.69 -26.60 -7.88
CA ASP A 122 8.60 -27.25 -7.14
C ASP A 122 7.23 -26.55 -7.29
N GLY A 123 7.06 -25.70 -8.32
CA GLY A 123 5.87 -24.86 -8.49
C GLY A 123 4.55 -25.63 -8.55
N LYS A 124 4.53 -26.86 -9.07
CA LYS A 124 3.34 -27.73 -9.02
C LYS A 124 2.98 -28.11 -7.58
N TRP A 125 3.95 -28.59 -6.81
CA TRP A 125 3.73 -28.97 -5.41
C TRP A 125 3.21 -27.79 -4.58
N ARG A 126 3.75 -26.59 -4.79
CA ARG A 126 3.28 -25.36 -4.12
C ARG A 126 1.81 -25.06 -4.41
N ARG A 127 1.41 -25.14 -5.69
CA ARG A 127 0.01 -24.94 -6.09
C ARG A 127 -0.90 -25.99 -5.49
N ASP A 128 -0.54 -27.26 -5.57
CA ASP A 128 -1.34 -28.38 -5.04
C ASP A 128 -1.49 -28.27 -3.51
N THR A 129 -0.44 -27.83 -2.82
CA THR A 129 -0.45 -27.54 -1.37
C THR A 129 -1.46 -26.45 -1.03
N TRP A 130 -1.46 -25.33 -1.77
CA TRP A 130 -2.46 -24.29 -1.59
C TRP A 130 -3.88 -24.79 -1.88
N GLN A 131 -4.10 -25.51 -2.98
CA GLN A 131 -5.43 -26.00 -3.33
C GLN A 131 -6.01 -26.92 -2.24
N SER A 132 -5.17 -27.74 -1.63
CA SER A 132 -5.56 -28.66 -0.55
C SER A 132 -5.84 -27.93 0.78
N ALA A 133 -5.12 -26.83 1.04
CA ALA A 133 -5.19 -26.13 2.32
C ALA A 133 -6.15 -24.91 2.33
N ARG A 134 -6.54 -24.37 1.18
CA ARG A 134 -7.25 -23.08 1.06
C ARG A 134 -8.51 -22.98 1.92
N GLU A 135 -9.25 -24.08 2.10
CA GLU A 135 -10.47 -24.04 2.92
C GLU A 135 -10.16 -23.87 4.40
N SER A 136 -9.19 -24.62 4.94
CA SER A 136 -8.79 -24.47 6.34
C SER A 136 -8.09 -23.13 6.58
N PHE A 137 -7.32 -22.64 5.61
CA PHE A 137 -6.73 -21.31 5.63
C PHE A 137 -7.81 -20.23 5.77
N ARG A 138 -8.84 -20.26 4.91
CA ARG A 138 -9.95 -19.29 4.95
C ARG A 138 -10.70 -19.29 6.27
N ARG A 139 -10.89 -20.46 6.89
CA ARG A 139 -11.53 -20.56 8.22
C ARG A 139 -10.70 -19.87 9.30
N LYS A 140 -9.39 -20.14 9.35
CA LYS A 140 -8.46 -19.48 10.30
C LYS A 140 -8.39 -17.97 10.07
N TRP A 141 -8.28 -17.57 8.81
CA TRP A 141 -8.32 -16.15 8.47
C TRP A 141 -9.64 -15.51 8.92
N SER A 142 -10.77 -16.21 8.76
CA SER A 142 -12.08 -15.68 9.11
C SER A 142 -12.28 -15.47 10.60
N SER A 143 -11.62 -16.26 11.45
CA SER A 143 -11.68 -16.05 12.90
C SER A 143 -10.92 -14.81 13.36
N GLU A 144 -9.96 -14.32 12.57
CA GLU A 144 -9.13 -13.17 12.93
C GLU A 144 -9.63 -11.86 12.32
N PHE A 145 -10.13 -11.90 11.08
CA PHE A 145 -10.44 -10.68 10.32
C PHE A 145 -11.92 -10.53 9.96
N GLY A 146 -12.73 -11.58 10.16
CA GLY A 146 -14.12 -11.66 9.73
C GLY A 146 -14.27 -12.52 8.47
N ALA A 147 -15.49 -12.77 8.01
CA ALA A 147 -15.75 -13.73 6.94
C ALA A 147 -14.89 -13.49 5.68
N TRP A 148 -14.24 -14.56 5.19
CA TRP A 148 -13.54 -14.51 3.91
C TRP A 148 -14.48 -13.99 2.81
N PRO A 149 -14.07 -13.00 2.01
CA PRO A 149 -14.96 -12.37 1.06
C PRO A 149 -15.40 -13.29 -0.06
N LYS A 150 -16.60 -13.02 -0.55
CA LYS A 150 -17.25 -13.77 -1.62
C LYS A 150 -17.75 -12.83 -2.71
N THR A 151 -17.89 -13.35 -3.93
CA THR A 151 -18.65 -12.70 -5.00
C THR A 151 -20.13 -12.70 -4.63
N SER A 152 -20.94 -11.93 -5.36
CA SER A 152 -22.40 -11.96 -5.23
C SER A 152 -22.99 -13.35 -5.49
N GLY A 153 -22.33 -14.17 -6.33
CA GLY A 153 -22.68 -15.56 -6.58
C GLY A 153 -22.24 -16.55 -5.49
N GLY A 154 -21.62 -16.09 -4.40
CA GLY A 154 -21.19 -16.93 -3.28
C GLY A 154 -19.82 -17.59 -3.44
N GLU A 155 -19.12 -17.34 -4.54
CA GLU A 155 -17.78 -17.87 -4.76
C GLU A 155 -16.76 -17.12 -3.90
N ASN A 156 -15.86 -17.83 -3.23
CA ASN A 156 -14.81 -17.19 -2.45
C ASN A 156 -13.85 -16.43 -3.35
N TRP A 157 -13.45 -15.23 -2.92
CA TRP A 157 -12.35 -14.50 -3.55
C TRP A 157 -11.06 -15.33 -3.57
N ALA A 158 -10.20 -15.04 -4.53
CA ALA A 158 -8.91 -15.71 -4.67
C ALA A 158 -8.02 -15.40 -3.45
N GLY A 159 -7.21 -16.37 -3.04
CA GLY A 159 -6.11 -16.12 -2.11
C GLY A 159 -4.88 -15.78 -2.93
N HIS A 160 -4.46 -14.52 -2.88
CA HIS A 160 -3.29 -14.02 -3.60
C HIS A 160 -2.02 -14.22 -2.78
N HIS A 161 -0.99 -14.81 -3.38
CA HIS A 161 0.32 -14.95 -2.74
C HIS A 161 1.14 -13.65 -2.86
N ILE A 162 1.40 -12.99 -1.73
CA ILE A 162 2.14 -11.73 -1.66
C ILE A 162 3.57 -11.94 -2.18
N PHE A 163 4.29 -12.92 -1.64
CA PHE A 163 5.48 -13.48 -2.27
C PHE A 163 5.05 -14.65 -3.14
N ASP A 164 5.28 -14.54 -4.44
CA ASP A 164 4.71 -15.45 -5.42
C ASP A 164 5.30 -16.85 -5.30
N LEU A 165 4.51 -17.85 -5.69
CA LEU A 165 4.92 -19.24 -5.60
C LEU A 165 6.09 -19.60 -6.52
N ALA A 166 6.27 -18.90 -7.64
CA ALA A 166 7.30 -19.20 -8.62
C ALA A 166 8.69 -18.76 -8.12
N HIS A 167 8.78 -17.80 -7.19
CA HIS A 167 10.05 -17.37 -6.58
C HIS A 167 10.21 -17.83 -5.13
N GLY A 168 9.47 -18.86 -4.69
CA GLY A 168 9.68 -19.48 -3.38
C GLY A 168 8.69 -19.04 -2.30
N GLY A 169 7.63 -18.32 -2.65
CA GLY A 169 6.49 -18.01 -1.80
C GLY A 169 5.93 -19.22 -1.06
N ALA A 170 5.81 -19.12 0.26
CA ALA A 170 5.23 -20.17 1.08
C ALA A 170 3.71 -20.30 0.78
N PRO A 171 3.20 -21.48 0.38
CA PRO A 171 1.83 -21.62 -0.10
C PRO A 171 0.73 -21.30 0.91
N THR A 172 1.00 -21.47 2.20
CA THR A 172 0.00 -21.42 3.28
C THR A 172 0.43 -20.57 4.48
N ALA A 173 1.52 -19.82 4.36
CA ALA A 173 1.95 -18.92 5.43
C ALA A 173 0.91 -17.80 5.59
N ALA A 174 0.47 -17.54 6.83
CA ALA A 174 -0.58 -16.55 7.12
C ALA A 174 -0.23 -15.15 6.59
N GLY A 175 1.02 -14.73 6.75
CA GLY A 175 1.52 -13.46 6.24
C GLY A 175 1.81 -13.43 4.73
N ASN A 176 1.56 -14.52 4.00
CA ASN A 176 1.84 -14.60 2.56
C ASN A 176 0.58 -14.65 1.70
N VAL A 177 -0.63 -14.74 2.27
CA VAL A 177 -1.86 -14.87 1.49
C VAL A 177 -2.90 -13.87 1.95
N ILE A 178 -3.44 -13.10 1.00
CA ILE A 178 -4.55 -12.16 1.25
C ILE A 178 -5.72 -12.46 0.31
N PRO A 179 -6.98 -12.25 0.74
CA PRO A 179 -8.11 -12.31 -0.18
C PRO A 179 -8.03 -11.18 -1.19
N VAL A 180 -8.25 -11.46 -2.48
CA VAL A 180 -8.24 -10.44 -3.54
C VAL A 180 -9.39 -10.73 -4.50
N PRO A 181 -10.19 -9.72 -4.91
CA PRO A 181 -11.26 -9.92 -5.87
C PRO A 181 -10.68 -10.32 -7.24
N GLY A 182 -11.44 -11.09 -8.02
CA GLY A 182 -10.93 -11.76 -9.23
C GLY A 182 -10.24 -10.83 -10.22
N ASP A 183 -10.82 -9.66 -10.49
CA ASP A 183 -10.25 -8.69 -11.43
C ASP A 183 -8.92 -8.10 -10.94
N VAL A 184 -8.82 -7.80 -9.64
CA VAL A 184 -7.59 -7.29 -9.03
C VAL A 184 -6.53 -8.39 -8.97
N HIS A 185 -6.92 -9.63 -8.65
CA HIS A 185 -6.02 -10.77 -8.63
C HIS A 185 -5.41 -11.03 -10.01
N LYS A 186 -6.20 -10.89 -11.07
CA LYS A 186 -5.73 -10.95 -12.46
C LYS A 186 -4.72 -9.84 -12.76
N VAL A 187 -4.98 -8.61 -12.31
CA VAL A 187 -4.03 -7.50 -12.47
C VAL A 187 -2.71 -7.77 -11.77
N PHE A 188 -2.72 -8.22 -10.51
CA PHE A 188 -1.49 -8.58 -9.80
C PHE A 188 -0.71 -9.67 -10.55
N THR A 189 -1.40 -10.73 -10.98
CA THR A 189 -0.77 -11.85 -11.71
C THR A 189 -0.09 -11.38 -12.99
N ASN A 190 -0.69 -10.45 -13.73
CA ASN A 190 -0.13 -9.91 -14.97
C ASN A 190 1.04 -8.95 -14.72
N GLU A 191 1.06 -8.26 -13.58
CA GLU A 191 2.09 -7.26 -13.25
C GLU A 191 3.33 -7.87 -12.59
N TYR A 192 3.23 -9.05 -11.98
CA TYR A 192 4.36 -9.73 -11.33
C TYR A 192 5.55 -9.94 -12.29
N PRO A 193 5.38 -10.49 -13.51
CA PRO A 193 6.50 -10.60 -14.45
C PRO A 193 7.18 -9.26 -14.75
N ALA A 194 6.41 -8.18 -14.87
CA ALA A 194 6.95 -6.83 -15.09
C ALA A 194 7.70 -6.28 -13.87
N CYS A 195 7.39 -6.74 -12.66
CA CYS A 195 8.10 -6.37 -11.44
C CYS A 195 9.44 -7.08 -11.29
N TYR A 196 9.56 -8.30 -11.82
CA TYR A 196 10.83 -9.02 -11.91
C TYR A 196 11.70 -8.58 -13.10
N ALA A 197 11.18 -7.75 -14.00
CA ALA A 197 11.94 -7.24 -15.14
C ALA A 197 12.91 -6.10 -14.73
N PRO A 198 14.21 -6.18 -15.07
CA PRO A 198 15.17 -5.14 -14.74
C PRO A 198 14.77 -3.76 -15.29
N GLY A 199 14.91 -2.71 -14.49
CA GLY A 199 14.64 -1.33 -14.92
C GLY A 199 13.16 -1.01 -15.18
N GLY A 200 12.24 -1.88 -14.76
CA GLY A 200 10.80 -1.69 -14.96
C GLY A 200 10.21 -0.54 -14.15
N LYS A 201 8.96 -0.19 -14.45
CA LYS A 201 8.19 0.89 -13.76
C LYS A 201 8.13 0.71 -12.23
N TRP A 202 8.33 -0.50 -11.75
CA TRP A 202 8.23 -0.87 -10.34
C TRP A 202 9.47 -0.50 -9.51
N LEU A 203 10.54 0.01 -10.13
CA LEU A 203 11.67 0.65 -9.43
C LEU A 203 11.50 2.17 -9.29
N THR A 204 10.52 2.75 -9.98
CA THR A 204 10.25 4.19 -9.86
C THR A 204 9.49 4.46 -8.55
N PRO A 205 10.00 5.33 -7.65
CA PRO A 205 9.29 5.68 -6.43
C PRO A 205 7.91 6.29 -6.71
N GLY A 206 6.90 5.76 -6.03
CA GLY A 206 5.57 6.34 -5.92
C GLY A 206 5.47 7.36 -4.78
N PRO A 207 4.27 7.94 -4.57
CA PRO A 207 4.01 8.82 -3.44
C PRO A 207 4.04 8.07 -2.10
N ASP A 208 4.19 8.80 -0.99
CA ASP A 208 4.14 8.23 0.36
C ASP A 208 2.78 7.60 0.71
N ARG A 209 1.70 8.14 0.12
CA ARG A 209 0.35 7.58 0.19
C ARG A 209 -0.21 7.42 -1.23
N PRO A 210 -0.62 6.22 -1.62
CA PRO A 210 -0.92 5.93 -3.01
C PRO A 210 -2.38 6.15 -3.38
N TYR A 211 -3.24 6.40 -2.38
CA TYR A 211 -4.64 6.76 -2.52
C TYR A 211 -5.08 7.63 -1.32
N THR A 212 -6.23 8.29 -1.46
CA THR A 212 -6.93 9.00 -0.38
C THR A 212 -8.22 8.25 -0.04
N ASP A 213 -8.53 8.10 1.25
CA ASP A 213 -9.75 7.45 1.76
C ASP A 213 -10.75 8.43 2.38
#